data_AF-A0A0D2EPI9-F1
#
_entry.id   AF-A0A0D2EPI9-F1
#
_cell.length_a   1.000
_cell.length_b   1.000
_cell.length_c   1.000
_cell.angle_alpha   90.00
_cell.angle_beta   90.00
_cell.angle_gamma   90.00
#
_symmetry.space_group_name_H-M   'P 1'
#
loop_
_entity.id
_entity.type
_entity.pdbx_description
1 polymer ?
#
loop_
_entity_poly.entity_id
_entity_poly.type
_entity_poly.pdbx_seq_one_letter_code
_entity_poly.pdbx_strand_id
1 'polypeptide(L)'
;MQASLPLYLRAYFGNVSRSRSLAVSYIYHAARPWSSSTACRAKLPRNYRPARRRFDLLRQLDEKSHAEDYYITAKLAKRLGELGFRSIPIVVKLFNHQRAELERSKAAADRAIKLSTINQKWIRTYEEALSYDEVALLTDPKILPRIFEVFGEADFHRQNRQRWQRLGYYTLCAAFEAGEVEAALKVAFLEYGQHGKVQRRTAEFIKQHAMKMTDWRTMTVWIFLTTQESHTKEVARDNYLMAKKLDSMLEPSKRTMERTEIFQNYRPPWQLVFSAANHYLSHFDKHDPEGDPVQEDLERAVREGVEKWKDPEAAHELLLLPNEVKKFSDRWVSLMTMSAMDGSGEHCVRLALYHLARDGWLSHHLDENDEWVAVDRKEKPKSWVGIEWLGLSAALENGNASIKTKRYLRLALLLREHGLAKEALLWFSTAKSDLQDQCIDPDGKWVDYIDGFEKHWFNDEFVTRSSEDNWFLEPDEDKAKKASERSKKIKNPD
;
A
#
# COMPACT_ATOMS: atom_id res chain seq x y z
N MET A 1 30.64 -14.90 -26.45
CA MET A 1 30.72 -13.95 -25.33
C MET A 1 29.45 -14.09 -24.51
N GLN A 2 29.62 -14.43 -23.24
CA GLN A 2 28.57 -14.77 -22.28
C GLN A 2 27.81 -13.52 -21.84
N ALA A 3 26.48 -13.61 -21.79
CA ALA A 3 25.65 -12.86 -20.85
C ALA A 3 24.47 -13.76 -20.50
N SER A 4 24.62 -14.45 -19.37
CA SER A 4 23.62 -15.27 -18.70
C SER A 4 22.51 -14.38 -18.11
N LEU A 5 21.27 -14.62 -18.51
CA LEU A 5 20.07 -14.09 -17.84
C LEU A 5 19.73 -14.98 -16.63
N PRO A 6 19.58 -14.43 -15.42
CA PRO A 6 19.20 -15.22 -14.25
C PRO A 6 17.69 -15.40 -14.16
N LEU A 7 17.28 -16.67 -14.15
CA LEU A 7 16.02 -17.19 -13.63
C LEU A 7 15.75 -16.66 -12.22
N TYR A 8 14.62 -15.99 -12.01
CA TYR A 8 14.05 -15.76 -10.67
C TYR A 8 12.56 -16.12 -10.65
N LEU A 9 12.32 -17.43 -10.52
CA LEU A 9 11.09 -18.02 -10.02
C LEU A 9 11.46 -18.73 -8.70
N ARG A 10 11.21 -18.09 -7.55
CA ARG A 10 10.97 -18.70 -6.24
C ARG A 10 10.94 -17.65 -5.12
N ALA A 11 9.77 -17.40 -4.58
CA ALA A 11 9.60 -17.10 -3.16
C ALA A 11 8.22 -17.58 -2.72
N TYR A 12 8.19 -18.83 -2.28
CA TYR A 12 7.08 -19.50 -1.60
C TYR A 12 6.79 -18.84 -0.24
N PHE A 13 5.51 -18.80 0.13
CA PHE A 13 5.04 -18.74 1.51
C PHE A 13 5.39 -20.04 2.28
N GLY A 14 5.61 -19.95 3.61
CA GLY A 14 5.35 -21.08 4.54
C GLY A 14 6.46 -21.56 5.49
N ASN A 15 6.52 -20.93 6.67
CA ASN A 15 6.62 -21.49 8.04
C ASN A 15 7.54 -22.67 8.47
N VAL A 16 8.28 -22.36 9.55
CA VAL A 16 8.60 -23.15 10.76
C VAL A 16 9.61 -24.30 10.66
N SER A 17 10.76 -24.10 11.30
CA SER A 17 11.31 -25.14 12.20
C SER A 17 12.03 -24.52 13.41
N ARG A 18 11.77 -25.15 14.55
CA ARG A 18 12.32 -24.86 15.88
C ARG A 18 13.82 -25.13 15.94
N SER A 19 14.55 -24.31 16.68
CA SER A 19 15.75 -24.77 17.39
C SER A 19 15.75 -24.19 18.81
N ARG A 20 15.79 -25.09 19.79
CA ARG A 20 16.04 -24.84 21.20
C ARG A 20 17.50 -25.24 21.51
N SER A 21 18.00 -24.64 22.59
CA SER A 21 19.18 -25.01 23.40
C SER A 21 20.47 -24.26 23.07
N LEU A 22 21.35 -23.89 24.01
CA LEU A 22 21.37 -23.71 25.48
C LEU A 22 22.78 -23.19 25.81
N ALA A 23 22.90 -22.33 26.84
CA ALA A 23 24.12 -22.02 27.62
C ALA A 23 25.28 -21.34 26.85
N VAL A 24 26.05 -20.41 27.41
CA VAL A 24 26.86 -20.53 28.63
C VAL A 24 27.13 -19.15 29.24
N SER A 25 27.01 -19.09 30.56
CA SER A 25 27.48 -18.05 31.47
C SER A 25 29.01 -17.95 31.50
N TYR A 26 29.60 -16.74 31.48
CA TYR A 26 30.91 -16.53 32.09
C TYR A 26 30.96 -15.26 32.96
N ILE A 27 31.14 -15.58 34.23
CA ILE A 27 31.57 -14.82 35.41
C ILE A 27 32.70 -13.83 35.13
N TYR A 28 32.61 -12.62 35.71
CA TYR A 28 33.75 -11.94 36.33
C TYR A 28 33.34 -11.42 37.72
N HIS A 29 33.43 -12.32 38.69
CA HIS A 29 33.68 -11.98 40.10
C HIS A 29 35.15 -12.29 40.36
N ALA A 30 35.98 -11.29 40.68
CA ALA A 30 37.10 -11.45 41.61
C ALA A 30 37.77 -10.11 41.97
N ALA A 31 38.21 -10.09 43.24
CA ALA A 31 39.12 -9.17 43.93
C ALA A 31 38.51 -7.94 44.60
N ARG A 32 38.66 -7.69 45.91
CA ARG A 32 39.01 -8.46 47.13
C ARG A 32 38.71 -7.52 48.32
N PRO A 33 38.60 -8.03 49.56
CA PRO A 33 38.15 -7.28 50.74
C PRO A 33 39.31 -6.66 51.57
N TRP A 34 38.91 -5.72 52.43
CA TRP A 34 39.61 -5.10 53.58
C TRP A 34 40.59 -3.93 53.34
N SER A 35 40.14 -2.74 53.76
CA SER A 35 40.82 -1.99 54.82
C SER A 35 39.78 -1.25 55.67
N SER A 36 39.74 -1.59 56.95
CA SER A 36 39.07 -0.83 58.00
C SER A 36 39.78 0.52 58.17
N SER A 37 39.12 1.61 57.79
CA SER A 37 39.47 2.94 58.27
C SER A 37 38.19 3.73 58.54
N THR A 38 37.95 4.01 59.82
CA THR A 38 37.08 5.08 60.29
C THR A 38 37.47 6.39 59.60
N ALA A 39 36.74 6.75 58.55
CA ALA A 39 36.88 8.04 57.87
C ALA A 39 35.55 8.79 57.99
N CYS A 40 35.57 9.80 58.85
CA CYS A 40 34.76 11.02 58.87
C CYS A 40 33.35 10.93 58.25
N ARG A 41 32.33 11.01 59.10
CA ARG A 41 30.98 11.43 58.70
C ARG A 41 31.04 12.84 58.09
N ALA A 42 31.37 12.94 56.81
CA ALA A 42 31.09 14.12 56.02
C ALA A 42 29.55 14.24 55.94
N LYS A 43 29.00 15.34 56.45
CA LYS A 43 27.59 15.69 56.24
C LYS A 43 27.36 15.78 54.74
N LEU A 44 26.70 14.76 54.18
CA LEU A 44 26.20 14.80 52.82
C LEU A 44 25.37 16.09 52.65
N PRO A 45 25.53 16.82 51.53
CA PRO A 45 24.70 17.99 51.24
C PRO A 45 23.22 17.62 51.39
N ARG A 46 22.40 18.53 51.91
CA ARG A 46 20.97 18.28 52.22
C ARG A 46 20.15 17.76 51.01
N ASN A 47 20.70 17.87 49.79
CA ASN A 47 20.10 17.43 48.53
C ASN A 47 20.80 16.21 47.87
N TYR A 48 21.75 15.55 48.55
CA TYR A 48 22.38 14.34 48.01
C TYR A 48 21.40 13.15 48.13
N ARG A 49 20.76 12.79 47.02
CA ARG A 49 20.01 11.52 46.93
C ARG A 49 20.98 10.39 46.58
N PRO A 50 21.11 9.34 47.41
CA PRO A 50 21.99 8.21 47.11
C PRO A 50 21.51 7.48 45.84
N ALA A 51 22.45 7.04 45.00
CA ALA A 51 22.17 6.29 43.77
C ALA A 51 21.24 5.09 43.98
N ARG A 52 21.22 4.49 45.19
CA ARG A 52 20.31 3.39 45.55
C ARG A 52 18.82 3.72 45.39
N ARG A 53 18.37 4.96 45.65
CA ARG A 53 16.94 5.32 45.46
C ARG A 53 16.54 5.39 43.98
N ARG A 54 17.48 5.73 43.08
CA ARG A 54 17.23 5.76 41.63
C ARG A 54 16.86 4.39 41.06
N PHE A 55 17.29 3.31 41.70
CA PHE A 55 17.02 1.94 41.25
C PHE A 55 15.69 1.38 41.72
N ASP A 56 15.13 1.85 42.85
CA ASP A 56 13.96 1.21 43.46
C ASP A 56 12.66 1.46 42.68
N LEU A 57 12.44 2.67 42.16
CA LEU A 57 11.24 3.02 41.38
C LEU A 57 11.28 2.47 39.94
N LEU A 58 12.46 2.50 39.29
CA LEU A 58 12.67 1.85 37.99
C LEU A 58 12.50 0.33 38.08
N ARG A 59 12.98 -0.31 39.15
CA ARG A 59 12.80 -1.75 39.38
C ARG A 59 11.35 -2.12 39.68
N GLN A 60 10.60 -1.27 40.38
CA GLN A 60 9.15 -1.45 40.58
C GLN A 60 8.35 -1.31 39.28
N LEU A 61 8.83 -0.52 38.32
CA LEU A 61 8.24 -0.46 36.97
C LEU A 61 8.52 -1.77 36.21
N ASP A 62 9.73 -2.34 36.32
CA ASP A 62 10.10 -3.63 35.70
C ASP A 62 9.24 -4.80 36.15
N GLU A 63 8.94 -4.91 37.45
CA GLU A 63 8.09 -5.98 37.99
C GLU A 63 6.64 -5.97 37.45
N LYS A 64 6.19 -4.86 36.84
CA LYS A 64 4.83 -4.68 36.31
C LYS A 64 4.77 -4.47 34.79
N SER A 65 5.89 -4.65 34.09
CA SER A 65 6.03 -4.20 32.70
C SER A 65 6.06 -5.32 31.67
N HIS A 66 5.54 -4.99 30.50
CA HIS A 66 5.82 -5.66 29.24
C HIS A 66 6.74 -4.81 28.33
N ALA A 67 7.37 -3.76 28.88
CA ALA A 67 8.19 -2.81 28.13
C ALA A 67 9.52 -3.41 27.64
N GLU A 68 9.97 -4.54 28.20
CA GLU A 68 11.13 -5.27 27.66
C GLU A 68 10.88 -5.81 26.25
N ASP A 69 9.61 -6.02 25.86
CA ASP A 69 9.22 -6.51 24.53
C ASP A 69 8.93 -5.38 23.52
N TYR A 70 9.14 -4.11 23.87
CA TYR A 70 8.83 -2.99 22.98
C TYR A 70 9.93 -2.78 21.93
N TYR A 71 9.60 -2.88 20.65
CA TYR A 71 10.57 -2.63 19.59
C TYR A 71 10.75 -1.12 19.35
N ILE A 72 11.94 -0.61 19.68
CA ILE A 72 12.34 0.77 19.40
C ILE A 72 12.69 0.88 17.91
N THR A 73 11.78 1.45 17.12
CA THR A 73 12.03 1.66 15.70
C THR A 73 13.15 2.69 15.48
N ALA A 74 13.90 2.57 14.39
CA ALA A 74 14.91 3.56 14.00
C ALA A 74 14.29 4.98 13.86
N LYS A 75 13.05 5.06 13.35
CA LYS A 75 12.30 6.31 13.22
C LYS A 75 11.97 6.94 14.58
N LEU A 76 11.50 6.14 15.55
CA LEU A 76 11.25 6.59 16.92
C LEU A 76 12.54 7.10 17.56
N ALA A 77 13.63 6.32 17.48
CA ALA A 77 14.92 6.70 18.04
C ALA A 77 15.44 8.02 17.44
N LYS A 78 15.38 8.16 16.11
CA LYS A 78 15.78 9.38 15.41
C LYS A 78 14.97 10.59 15.85
N ARG A 79 13.64 10.50 15.87
CA ARG A 79 12.77 11.63 16.25
C ARG A 79 12.92 12.01 17.72
N LEU A 80 13.14 11.05 18.62
CA LEU A 80 13.47 11.36 20.01
C LEU A 80 14.84 12.04 20.12
N GLY A 81 15.83 11.61 19.34
CA GLY A 81 17.12 12.29 19.24
C GLY A 81 17.00 13.73 18.74
N GLU A 82 16.19 13.98 17.71
CA GLU A 82 15.89 15.32 17.18
C GLU A 82 15.19 16.23 18.21
N LEU A 83 14.38 15.65 19.10
CA LEU A 83 13.76 16.37 20.22
C LEU A 83 14.73 16.66 21.37
N GLY A 84 15.94 16.08 21.36
CA GLY A 84 16.99 16.32 22.35
C GLY A 84 17.22 15.20 23.35
N PHE A 85 16.53 14.06 23.23
CA PHE A 85 16.75 12.90 24.11
C PHE A 85 18.05 12.19 23.78
N ARG A 86 18.84 11.88 24.82
CA ARG A 86 20.09 11.10 24.73
C ARG A 86 19.89 9.67 25.22
N SER A 87 19.03 9.50 26.22
CA SER A 87 18.76 8.23 26.91
C SER A 87 17.56 7.49 26.30
N ILE A 88 17.57 7.27 24.99
CA ILE A 88 16.40 6.77 24.22
C ILE A 88 15.75 5.53 24.86
N PRO A 89 16.47 4.44 25.22
CA PRO A 89 15.81 3.25 25.80
C PRO A 89 15.11 3.54 27.12
N ILE A 90 15.69 4.41 27.95
CA ILE A 90 15.13 4.78 29.26
C ILE A 90 13.87 5.62 29.07
N VAL A 91 13.91 6.61 28.15
CA VAL A 91 12.77 7.45 27.81
C VAL A 91 11.62 6.60 27.27
N VAL A 92 11.90 5.67 26.36
CA VAL A 92 10.90 4.75 25.80
C VAL A 92 10.23 3.93 26.89
N LYS A 93 11.03 3.31 27.76
CA LYS A 93 10.52 2.53 28.89
C LYS A 93 9.59 3.36 29.78
N LEU A 94 10.08 4.50 30.26
CA LEU A 94 9.34 5.36 31.18
C LEU A 94 8.05 5.90 30.56
N PHE A 95 8.12 6.37 29.32
CA PHE A 95 6.96 6.96 28.65
C PHE A 95 5.91 5.93 28.24
N ASN A 96 6.33 4.71 27.85
CA ASN A 96 5.40 3.60 27.65
C ASN A 96 4.60 3.29 28.91
N HIS A 97 5.25 3.32 30.07
CA HIS A 97 4.55 3.13 31.34
C HIS A 97 3.58 4.27 31.65
N GLN A 98 3.98 5.53 31.43
CA GLN A 98 3.09 6.68 31.65
C GLN A 98 1.83 6.57 30.79
N ARG A 99 1.99 6.33 29.49
CA ARG A 99 0.86 6.21 28.56
C ARG A 99 -0.04 5.03 28.90
N ALA A 100 0.54 3.88 29.26
CA ALA A 100 -0.24 2.73 29.69
C ALA A 100 -1.00 2.98 31.00
N GLU A 101 -0.44 3.74 31.96
CA GLU A 101 -1.14 4.13 33.18
C GLU A 101 -2.30 5.10 32.90
N LEU A 102 -2.10 6.06 31.98
CA LEU A 102 -3.17 6.96 31.52
C LEU A 102 -4.31 6.19 30.85
N GLU A 103 -4.00 5.23 29.97
CA GLU A 103 -5.02 4.40 29.34
C GLU A 103 -5.75 3.51 30.36
N ARG A 104 -5.02 2.83 31.26
CA ARG A 104 -5.61 1.97 32.30
C ARG A 104 -6.49 2.73 33.28
N SER A 105 -6.11 3.96 33.61
CA SER A 105 -6.92 4.86 34.46
C SER A 105 -8.10 5.48 33.72
N LYS A 106 -8.30 5.13 32.42
CA LYS A 106 -9.35 5.67 31.55
C LYS A 106 -9.32 7.20 31.50
N ALA A 107 -8.13 7.80 31.54
CA ALA A 107 -7.96 9.22 31.37
C ALA A 107 -8.41 9.62 29.96
N ALA A 108 -9.35 10.55 29.85
CA ALA A 108 -9.80 11.06 28.56
C ALA A 108 -8.63 11.69 27.79
N ALA A 109 -8.61 11.51 26.46
CA ALA A 109 -7.49 11.89 25.60
C ALA A 109 -7.19 13.41 25.68
N ASP A 110 -8.24 14.23 25.76
CA ASP A 110 -8.17 15.70 25.93
C ASP A 110 -7.49 16.15 27.23
N ARG A 111 -7.42 15.27 28.23
CA ARG A 111 -6.78 15.54 29.53
C ARG A 111 -5.43 14.86 29.68
N ALA A 112 -5.08 13.91 28.83
CA ALA A 112 -3.90 13.05 29.00
C ALA A 112 -2.59 13.85 29.09
N ILE A 113 -2.42 14.85 28.21
CA ILE A 113 -1.22 15.71 28.20
C ILE A 113 -1.17 16.60 29.44
N LYS A 114 -2.28 17.24 29.81
CA LYS A 114 -2.38 18.06 31.02
C LYS A 114 -2.12 17.23 32.29
N LEU A 115 -2.63 16.01 32.35
CA LEU A 115 -2.37 15.09 33.48
C LEU A 115 -0.90 14.68 33.53
N SER A 116 -0.27 14.49 32.39
CA SER A 116 1.14 14.12 32.29
C SER A 116 2.08 15.20 32.81
N THR A 117 1.74 16.49 32.61
CA THR A 117 2.57 17.62 33.08
C THR A 117 2.40 17.95 34.56
N ILE A 118 1.27 17.58 35.19
CA ILE A 118 1.00 17.89 36.61
C ILE A 118 1.21 16.70 37.56
N ASN A 119 1.29 15.47 37.03
CA ASN A 119 1.36 14.29 37.87
C ASN A 119 2.74 14.15 38.54
N GLN A 120 2.78 14.51 39.83
CA GLN A 120 3.98 14.47 40.68
C GLN A 120 4.67 13.09 40.73
N LYS A 121 3.93 12.00 40.58
CA LYS A 121 4.52 10.65 40.52
C LYS A 121 5.42 10.51 39.30
N TRP A 122 4.94 10.93 38.13
CA TRP A 122 5.70 10.85 36.88
C TRP A 122 6.87 11.81 36.85
N ILE A 123 6.67 13.05 37.30
CA ILE A 123 7.76 14.05 37.40
C ILE A 123 8.91 13.50 38.25
N ARG A 124 8.62 12.97 39.45
CA ARG A 124 9.64 12.37 40.32
C ARG A 124 10.32 11.17 39.68
N THR A 125 9.57 10.33 38.98
CA THR A 125 10.11 9.16 38.27
C THR A 125 11.08 9.58 37.16
N TYR A 126 10.75 10.64 36.41
CA TYR A 126 11.63 11.20 35.39
C TYR A 126 12.89 11.82 36.00
N GLU A 127 12.75 12.63 37.06
CA GLU A 127 13.88 13.26 37.78
C GLU A 127 14.88 12.26 38.36
N GLU A 128 14.43 11.05 38.68
CA GLU A 128 15.30 9.99 39.21
C GLU A 128 16.08 9.24 38.12
N ALA A 129 15.53 9.18 36.89
CA ALA A 129 16.02 8.34 35.80
C ALA A 129 16.68 9.09 34.65
N LEU A 130 16.36 10.37 34.45
CA LEU A 130 16.79 11.18 33.30
C LEU A 130 17.57 12.42 33.72
N SER A 131 18.26 13.05 32.75
CA SER A 131 18.89 14.35 32.98
C SER A 131 17.85 15.47 33.11
N TYR A 132 18.23 16.58 33.76
CA TYR A 132 17.35 17.74 33.94
C TYR A 132 16.74 18.22 32.61
N ASP A 133 17.55 18.29 31.56
CA ASP A 133 17.11 18.71 30.23
C ASP A 133 16.09 17.74 29.63
N GLU A 134 16.29 16.43 29.77
CA GLU A 134 15.34 15.41 29.27
C GLU A 134 14.02 15.40 30.07
N VAL A 135 14.08 15.68 31.37
CA VAL A 135 12.87 15.84 32.20
C VAL A 135 12.06 17.06 31.76
N ALA A 136 12.74 18.16 31.42
CA ALA A 136 12.08 19.36 30.92
C ALA A 136 11.31 19.07 29.62
N LEU A 137 11.85 18.26 28.70
CA LEU A 137 11.14 17.85 27.47
C LEU A 137 9.86 17.05 27.77
N LEU A 138 9.89 16.15 28.75
CA LEU A 138 8.73 15.31 29.14
C LEU A 138 7.67 16.04 29.96
N THR A 139 7.97 17.26 30.41
CA THR A 139 7.08 18.09 31.23
C THR A 139 6.66 19.39 30.54
N ASP A 140 7.30 19.73 29.40
CA ASP A 140 6.93 20.89 28.60
C ASP A 140 5.63 20.64 27.82
N PRO A 141 4.56 21.41 28.09
CA PRO A 141 3.28 21.26 27.39
C PRO A 141 3.35 21.54 25.89
N LYS A 142 4.39 22.20 25.38
CA LYS A 142 4.58 22.45 23.94
C LYS A 142 5.27 21.30 23.21
N ILE A 143 6.10 20.53 23.91
CA ILE A 143 6.88 19.42 23.33
C ILE A 143 6.17 18.10 23.54
N LEU A 144 5.49 17.94 24.67
CA LEU A 144 4.81 16.70 25.05
C LEU A 144 3.81 16.18 23.98
N PRO A 145 2.98 17.01 23.31
CA PRO A 145 2.13 16.54 22.20
C PRO A 145 2.91 15.86 21.09
N ARG A 146 4.10 16.37 20.77
CA ARG A 146 4.98 15.77 19.78
C ARG A 146 5.53 14.43 20.24
N ILE A 147 5.90 14.31 21.51
CA ILE A 147 6.35 13.02 22.08
C ILE A 147 5.22 11.99 22.00
N PHE A 148 3.98 12.36 22.38
CA PHE A 148 2.81 11.51 22.21
C PHE A 148 2.64 11.09 20.74
N GLU A 149 2.73 12.02 19.78
CA GLU A 149 2.60 11.72 18.35
C GLU A 149 3.64 10.72 17.83
N VAL A 150 4.91 10.86 18.21
CA VAL A 150 5.99 9.98 17.74
C VAL A 150 5.81 8.56 18.29
N PHE A 151 5.47 8.43 19.57
CA PHE A 151 5.21 7.11 20.17
C PHE A 151 3.93 6.47 19.62
N GLY A 152 2.88 7.27 19.44
CA GLY A 152 1.64 6.82 18.84
C GLY A 152 1.86 6.25 17.44
N GLU A 153 2.71 6.87 16.61
CA GLU A 153 3.11 6.34 15.31
C GLU A 153 3.93 5.04 15.41
N ALA A 154 4.88 4.97 16.34
CA ALA A 154 5.75 3.82 16.51
C ALA A 154 5.00 2.54 16.94
N ASP A 155 3.87 2.69 17.62
CA ASP A 155 3.01 1.59 18.05
C ASP A 155 2.33 0.86 16.88
N PHE A 156 2.23 1.48 15.69
CA PHE A 156 1.68 0.87 14.47
C PHE A 156 2.72 0.15 13.61
N HIS A 157 4.00 0.17 13.96
CA HIS A 157 5.01 -0.61 13.24
C HIS A 157 4.69 -2.12 13.33
N ARG A 158 4.91 -2.89 12.24
CA ARG A 158 4.63 -4.34 12.17
C ARG A 158 4.99 -5.17 13.41
N GLN A 159 6.10 -4.86 14.09
CA GLN A 159 6.55 -5.58 15.30
C GLN A 159 5.84 -5.14 16.59
N ASN A 160 5.28 -3.93 16.64
CA ASN A 160 4.56 -3.40 17.78
C ASN A 160 3.03 -3.55 17.64
N ARG A 161 2.52 -3.53 16.41
CA ARG A 161 1.10 -3.38 16.07
C ARG A 161 0.19 -4.36 16.80
N GLN A 162 0.56 -5.64 16.86
CA GLN A 162 -0.29 -6.68 17.48
C GLN A 162 -0.60 -6.40 18.96
N ARG A 163 0.31 -5.76 19.69
CA ARG A 163 0.18 -5.54 21.14
C ARG A 163 -0.18 -4.10 21.50
N TRP A 164 0.34 -3.14 20.74
CA TRP A 164 0.33 -1.73 21.14
C TRP A 164 -0.61 -0.86 20.32
N GLN A 165 -1.26 -1.39 19.26
CA GLN A 165 -2.13 -0.59 18.37
C GLN A 165 -3.20 0.22 19.11
N ARG A 166 -3.84 -0.36 20.14
CA ARG A 166 -4.86 0.34 20.93
C ARG A 166 -4.28 1.52 21.72
N LEU A 167 -3.14 1.30 22.36
CA LEU A 167 -2.40 2.35 23.08
C LEU A 167 -1.89 3.42 22.10
N GLY A 168 -1.44 3.00 20.92
CA GLY A 168 -1.01 3.87 19.84
C GLY A 168 -2.11 4.83 19.39
N TYR A 169 -3.30 4.30 19.10
CA TYR A 169 -4.47 5.13 18.75
C TYR A 169 -4.82 6.11 19.88
N TYR A 170 -4.91 5.65 21.13
CA TYR A 170 -5.15 6.52 22.28
C TYR A 170 -4.10 7.65 22.39
N THR A 171 -2.82 7.31 22.19
CA THR A 171 -1.71 8.25 22.27
C THR A 171 -1.78 9.30 21.15
N LEU A 172 -2.13 8.89 19.94
CA LEU A 172 -2.36 9.82 18.82
C LEU A 172 -3.56 10.73 19.09
N CYS A 173 -4.66 10.22 19.63
CA CYS A 173 -5.80 11.05 20.04
C CYS A 173 -5.40 12.08 21.09
N ALA A 174 -4.59 11.71 22.10
CA ALA A 174 -4.11 12.66 23.11
C ALA A 174 -3.24 13.78 22.52
N ALA A 175 -2.37 13.46 21.57
CA ALA A 175 -1.59 14.46 20.84
C ALA A 175 -2.48 15.38 19.98
N PHE A 176 -3.45 14.80 19.28
CA PHE A 176 -4.42 15.54 18.48
C PHE A 176 -5.24 16.54 19.31
N GLU A 177 -5.79 16.09 20.45
CA GLU A 177 -6.59 16.96 21.33
C GLU A 177 -5.76 18.11 21.94
N ALA A 178 -4.44 17.98 21.97
CA ALA A 178 -3.53 19.06 22.36
C ALA A 178 -3.09 19.95 21.19
N GLY A 179 -3.62 19.75 19.99
CA GLY A 179 -3.38 20.58 18.80
C GLY A 179 -2.22 20.12 17.90
N GLU A 180 -1.66 18.91 18.10
CA GLU A 180 -0.59 18.40 17.23
C GLU A 180 -1.13 17.99 15.86
N VAL A 181 -0.74 18.73 14.82
CA VAL A 181 -1.26 18.55 13.45
C VAL A 181 -0.91 17.18 12.87
N GLU A 182 0.33 16.69 13.09
CA GLU A 182 0.73 15.37 12.58
C GLU A 182 -0.10 14.24 13.20
N ALA A 183 -0.49 14.39 14.46
CA ALA A 183 -1.36 13.43 15.12
C ALA A 183 -2.77 13.45 14.52
N ALA A 184 -3.31 14.64 14.22
CA ALA A 184 -4.61 14.78 13.57
C ALA A 184 -4.67 14.06 12.22
N LEU A 185 -3.63 14.21 11.39
CA LEU A 185 -3.51 13.53 10.09
C LEU A 185 -3.54 12.01 10.24
N LYS A 186 -2.76 11.48 11.20
CA LYS A 186 -2.69 10.04 11.47
C LYS A 186 -4.00 9.50 12.03
N VAL A 187 -4.65 10.23 12.94
CA VAL A 187 -5.97 9.87 13.48
C VAL A 187 -7.00 9.78 12.36
N ALA A 188 -7.01 10.74 11.42
CA ALA A 188 -7.94 10.69 10.28
C ALA A 188 -7.74 9.45 9.40
N PHE A 189 -6.50 9.10 9.05
CA PHE A 189 -6.24 7.87 8.28
C PHE A 189 -6.65 6.60 9.03
N LEU A 190 -6.43 6.55 10.35
CA LEU A 190 -6.82 5.41 11.17
C LEU A 190 -8.34 5.29 11.30
N GLU A 191 -9.05 6.40 11.52
CA GLU A 191 -10.52 6.42 11.58
C GLU A 191 -11.14 5.99 10.25
N TYR A 192 -10.65 6.56 9.14
CA TYR A 192 -11.10 6.17 7.81
C TYR A 192 -10.84 4.69 7.51
N GLY A 193 -9.64 4.17 7.83
CA GLY A 193 -9.32 2.76 7.61
C GLY A 193 -10.13 1.77 8.46
N GLN A 194 -10.61 2.17 9.64
CA GLN A 194 -11.40 1.32 10.54
C GLN A 194 -12.91 1.40 10.28
N HIS A 195 -13.41 2.57 9.90
CA HIS A 195 -14.85 2.85 9.85
C HIS A 195 -15.35 3.32 8.48
N GLY A 196 -14.46 3.53 7.51
CA GLY A 196 -14.76 4.13 6.22
C GLY A 196 -15.13 5.62 6.28
N LYS A 197 -15.08 6.24 7.47
CA LYS A 197 -15.45 7.63 7.73
C LYS A 197 -14.57 8.22 8.83
N VAL A 198 -14.31 9.52 8.75
CA VAL A 198 -13.56 10.27 9.76
C VAL A 198 -14.53 10.93 10.73
N GLN A 199 -14.16 11.01 12.01
CA GLN A 199 -15.01 11.67 13.00
C GLN A 199 -15.10 13.17 12.70
N ARG A 200 -16.27 13.77 12.95
CA ARG A 200 -16.55 15.18 12.68
C ARG A 200 -15.49 16.13 13.24
N ARG A 201 -15.05 15.91 14.48
CA ARG A 201 -14.01 16.73 15.14
C ARG A 201 -12.68 16.72 14.37
N THR A 202 -12.26 15.56 13.89
CA THR A 202 -11.00 15.36 13.18
C THR A 202 -11.09 16.00 11.79
N ALA A 203 -12.23 15.79 11.11
CA ALA A 203 -12.50 16.39 9.81
C ALA A 203 -12.55 17.92 9.86
N GLU A 204 -13.23 18.51 10.86
CA GLU A 204 -13.29 19.96 11.05
C GLU A 204 -11.92 20.56 11.34
N PHE A 205 -11.10 19.92 12.19
CA PHE A 205 -9.73 20.35 12.45
C PHE A 205 -8.87 20.34 11.19
N ILE A 206 -8.92 19.24 10.42
CA ILE A 206 -8.17 19.11 9.17
C ILE A 206 -8.63 20.16 8.16
N LYS A 207 -9.95 20.36 8.01
CA LYS A 207 -10.51 21.41 7.15
C LYS A 207 -9.96 22.79 7.52
N GLN A 208 -10.00 23.18 8.79
CA GLN A 208 -9.50 24.49 9.23
C GLN A 208 -8.01 24.68 8.91
N HIS A 209 -7.20 23.62 9.03
CA HIS A 209 -5.79 23.68 8.69
C HIS A 209 -5.52 23.63 7.18
N ALA A 210 -6.30 22.87 6.41
CA ALA A 210 -6.19 22.78 4.96
C ALA A 210 -6.58 24.10 4.28
N MET A 211 -7.60 24.78 4.78
CA MET A 211 -8.07 26.08 4.25
C MET A 211 -7.04 27.21 4.39
N LYS A 212 -6.01 27.05 5.25
CA LYS A 212 -4.87 27.98 5.31
C LYS A 212 -3.95 27.86 4.10
N MET A 213 -4.02 26.77 3.34
CA MET A 213 -3.22 26.49 2.14
C MET A 213 -1.70 26.61 2.35
N THR A 214 -1.21 26.32 3.55
CA THR A 214 0.21 26.38 3.92
C THR A 214 0.85 25.02 4.16
N ASP A 215 0.07 24.02 4.56
CA ASP A 215 0.55 22.66 4.81
C ASP A 215 -0.05 21.70 3.78
N TRP A 216 0.79 21.23 2.86
CA TRP A 216 0.39 20.33 1.79
C TRP A 216 -0.19 19.00 2.32
N ARG A 217 0.18 18.57 3.54
CA ARG A 217 -0.30 17.31 4.13
C ARG A 217 -1.76 17.42 4.55
N THR A 218 -2.14 18.51 5.21
CA THR A 218 -3.52 18.75 5.62
C THR A 218 -4.42 18.97 4.42
N MET A 219 -3.91 19.68 3.40
CA MET A 219 -4.58 19.79 2.10
C MET A 219 -4.80 18.41 1.46
N THR A 220 -3.77 17.56 1.40
CA THR A 220 -3.88 16.21 0.83
C THR A 220 -4.98 15.40 1.52
N VAL A 221 -4.96 15.36 2.86
CA VAL A 221 -5.96 14.59 3.61
C VAL A 221 -7.35 15.18 3.43
N TRP A 222 -7.50 16.50 3.47
CA TRP A 222 -8.79 17.15 3.25
C TRP A 222 -9.35 16.83 1.85
N ILE A 223 -8.53 16.99 0.80
CA ILE A 223 -8.95 16.71 -0.58
C ILE A 223 -9.42 15.28 -0.72
N PHE A 224 -8.67 14.33 -0.16
CA PHE A 224 -9.02 12.93 -0.13
C PHE A 224 -10.37 12.71 0.56
N LEU A 225 -10.57 13.25 1.78
CA LEU A 225 -11.82 13.05 2.52
C LEU A 225 -13.03 13.66 1.78
N THR A 226 -12.88 14.87 1.23
CA THR A 226 -13.94 15.58 0.48
C THR A 226 -14.25 14.94 -0.87
N THR A 227 -13.33 14.18 -1.48
CA THR A 227 -13.64 13.43 -2.71
C THR A 227 -14.43 12.14 -2.46
N GLN A 228 -14.47 11.64 -1.23
CA GLN A 228 -15.20 10.41 -0.89
C GLN A 228 -16.67 10.64 -0.51
N GLU A 229 -17.08 11.89 -0.30
CA GLU A 229 -18.41 12.26 0.16
C GLU A 229 -19.17 13.02 -0.94
N SER A 230 -20.48 12.77 -1.05
CA SER A 230 -21.35 13.55 -1.93
C SER A 230 -21.52 14.96 -1.37
N HIS A 231 -21.25 15.97 -2.20
CA HIS A 231 -21.28 17.37 -1.78
C HIS A 231 -22.05 18.24 -2.78
N THR A 232 -22.19 19.53 -2.45
CA THR A 232 -22.74 20.53 -3.38
C THR A 232 -21.70 20.91 -4.44
N LYS A 233 -22.16 21.48 -5.56
CA LYS A 233 -21.29 21.98 -6.64
C LYS A 233 -20.24 22.96 -6.11
N GLU A 234 -20.56 23.81 -5.12
CA GLU A 234 -19.59 24.76 -4.55
C GLU A 234 -18.46 24.05 -3.79
N VAL A 235 -18.79 23.04 -2.98
CA VAL A 235 -17.78 22.29 -2.21
C VAL A 235 -16.88 21.48 -3.13
N ALA A 236 -17.43 20.86 -4.17
CA ALA A 236 -16.65 20.14 -5.18
C ALA A 236 -15.69 21.10 -5.93
N ARG A 237 -16.16 22.31 -6.28
CA ARG A 237 -15.33 23.37 -6.86
C ARG A 237 -14.19 23.77 -5.94
N ASP A 238 -14.47 24.08 -4.68
CA ASP A 238 -13.45 24.52 -3.71
C ASP A 238 -12.39 23.43 -3.51
N ASN A 239 -12.83 22.17 -3.48
CA ASN A 239 -11.93 21.02 -3.37
C ASN A 239 -11.00 20.89 -4.58
N TYR A 240 -11.56 21.01 -5.79
CA TYR A 240 -10.81 21.02 -7.04
C TYR A 240 -9.77 22.16 -7.09
N LEU A 241 -10.16 23.38 -6.71
CA LEU A 241 -9.24 24.52 -6.66
C LEU A 241 -8.11 24.31 -5.63
N MET A 242 -8.42 23.68 -4.49
CA MET A 242 -7.40 23.32 -3.50
C MET A 242 -6.43 22.26 -4.06
N ALA A 243 -6.93 21.27 -4.80
CA ALA A 243 -6.08 20.25 -5.44
C ALA A 243 -5.13 20.87 -6.47
N LYS A 244 -5.60 21.80 -7.30
CA LYS A 244 -4.72 22.57 -8.20
C LYS A 244 -3.66 23.37 -7.46
N LYS A 245 -4.03 23.99 -6.33
CA LYS A 245 -3.07 24.71 -5.51
C LYS A 245 -2.02 23.77 -4.93
N LEU A 246 -2.43 22.60 -4.43
CA LEU A 246 -1.54 21.58 -3.89
C LEU A 246 -0.51 21.11 -4.92
N ASP A 247 -0.94 20.87 -6.16
CA ASP A 247 -0.06 20.46 -7.25
C ASP A 247 1.04 21.49 -7.52
N SER A 248 0.71 22.79 -7.50
CA SER A 248 1.70 23.87 -7.63
C SER A 248 2.69 23.97 -6.46
N MET A 249 2.42 23.33 -5.31
CA MET A 249 3.27 23.40 -4.10
C MET A 249 4.29 22.25 -4.01
N LEU A 250 4.10 21.18 -4.78
CA LEU A 250 4.87 19.95 -4.64
C LEU A 250 5.62 19.64 -5.94
N GLU A 251 6.94 19.69 -5.89
CA GLU A 251 7.76 19.21 -7.01
C GLU A 251 7.99 17.70 -6.92
N PRO A 252 8.05 16.98 -8.06
CA PRO A 252 8.50 15.59 -8.10
C PRO A 252 10.00 15.53 -7.79
N SER A 253 10.37 15.55 -6.50
CA SER A 253 11.77 15.47 -6.07
C SER A 253 11.95 14.39 -5.00
N LYS A 254 12.53 13.26 -5.43
CA LYS A 254 13.35 12.24 -4.72
C LYS A 254 13.00 11.81 -3.28
N ARG A 255 11.86 12.21 -2.72
CA ARG A 255 11.33 11.61 -1.52
C ARG A 255 10.57 10.38 -1.98
N THR A 256 11.22 9.23 -1.94
CA THR A 256 10.57 8.12 -1.24
C THR A 256 10.17 8.70 0.10
N MET A 257 8.94 9.22 0.19
CA MET A 257 8.35 9.43 1.50
C MET A 257 8.51 8.07 2.15
N GLU A 258 9.28 7.98 3.22
CA GLU A 258 9.27 6.81 4.08
C GLU A 258 7.83 6.71 4.58
N ARG A 259 6.97 6.08 3.77
CA ARG A 259 5.55 5.91 4.03
C ARG A 259 5.54 5.01 5.25
N THR A 260 5.39 5.62 6.44
CA THR A 260 5.00 4.82 7.59
C THR A 260 3.72 4.10 7.22
N GLU A 261 3.50 2.90 7.77
CA GLU A 261 2.34 2.06 7.43
C GLU A 261 1.00 2.85 7.48
N ILE A 262 0.92 3.87 8.34
CA ILE A 262 -0.25 4.77 8.50
C ILE A 262 -0.54 5.61 7.24
N PHE A 263 0.48 5.91 6.42
CA PHE A 263 0.38 6.73 5.20
C PHE A 263 0.47 5.90 3.91
N GLN A 264 0.21 4.59 3.96
CA GLN A 264 0.14 3.75 2.75
C GLN A 264 -0.90 4.29 1.74
N ASN A 265 -1.96 4.94 2.23
CA ASN A 265 -3.01 5.56 1.42
C ASN A 265 -2.67 6.96 0.90
N TYR A 266 -1.42 7.41 1.04
CA TYR A 266 -1.02 8.72 0.52
C TYR A 266 -1.01 8.69 -1.02
N ARG A 267 -1.86 9.52 -1.62
CA ARG A 267 -1.98 9.68 -3.08
C ARG A 267 -1.09 10.83 -3.56
N PRO A 268 -0.37 10.67 -4.69
CA PRO A 268 0.39 11.77 -5.28
C PRO A 268 -0.54 12.90 -5.75
N PRO A 269 -0.02 14.14 -5.89
CA PRO A 269 -0.81 15.31 -6.26
C PRO A 269 -1.63 15.14 -7.53
N TRP A 270 -1.09 14.51 -8.57
CA TRP A 270 -1.79 14.29 -9.83
C TRP A 270 -3.11 13.51 -9.64
N GLN A 271 -3.12 12.49 -8.77
CA GLN A 271 -4.34 11.71 -8.46
C GLN A 271 -5.37 12.54 -7.71
N LEU A 272 -4.93 13.45 -6.84
CA LEU A 272 -5.81 14.33 -6.09
C LEU A 272 -6.46 15.36 -7.01
N VAL A 273 -5.72 15.90 -7.99
CA VAL A 273 -6.27 16.76 -9.04
C VAL A 273 -7.26 15.97 -9.90
N PHE A 274 -6.87 14.80 -10.39
CA PHE A 274 -7.73 13.93 -11.20
C PHE A 274 -9.06 13.61 -10.49
N SER A 275 -8.99 13.11 -9.25
CA SER A 275 -10.18 12.73 -8.49
C SER A 275 -11.08 13.93 -8.12
N ALA A 276 -10.49 15.06 -7.73
CA ALA A 276 -11.27 16.26 -7.42
C ALA A 276 -11.89 16.90 -8.66
N ALA A 277 -11.18 16.92 -9.80
CA ALA A 277 -11.71 17.38 -11.08
C ALA A 277 -12.84 16.48 -11.57
N ASN A 278 -12.68 15.16 -11.51
CA ASN A 278 -13.72 14.20 -11.89
C ASN A 278 -14.97 14.35 -11.00
N HIS A 279 -14.79 14.50 -9.68
CA HIS A 279 -15.92 14.76 -8.78
C HIS A 279 -16.61 16.07 -9.12
N TYR A 280 -15.87 17.14 -9.43
CA TYR A 280 -16.46 18.41 -9.81
C TYR A 280 -17.22 18.32 -11.14
N LEU A 281 -16.65 17.63 -12.14
CA LEU A 281 -17.27 17.34 -13.45
C LEU A 281 -18.60 16.59 -13.31
N SER A 282 -18.76 15.75 -12.30
CA SER A 282 -20.03 15.03 -12.05
C SER A 282 -21.23 15.94 -11.75
N HIS A 283 -21.00 17.23 -11.45
CA HIS A 283 -22.04 18.24 -11.25
C HIS A 283 -22.44 19.01 -12.52
N PHE A 284 -21.79 18.73 -13.65
CA PHE A 284 -22.06 19.37 -14.92
C PHE A 284 -22.82 18.42 -15.85
N ASP A 285 -23.66 18.99 -16.71
CA ASP A 285 -24.23 18.24 -17.82
C ASP A 285 -23.14 17.95 -18.88
N LYS A 286 -23.34 16.90 -19.67
CA LYS A 286 -22.35 16.37 -20.65
C LYS A 286 -21.82 17.39 -21.68
N HIS A 287 -22.49 18.54 -21.82
CA HIS A 287 -22.16 19.59 -22.79
C HIS A 287 -22.10 20.99 -22.14
N ASP A 288 -21.87 21.06 -20.82
CA ASP A 288 -21.72 22.34 -20.15
C ASP A 288 -20.32 22.92 -20.43
N PRO A 289 -20.21 24.09 -21.10
CA PRO A 289 -18.92 24.71 -21.42
C PRO A 289 -18.13 25.15 -20.18
N GLU A 290 -18.77 25.27 -19.01
CA GLU A 290 -18.04 25.49 -17.75
C GLU A 290 -17.17 24.28 -17.35
N GLY A 291 -17.49 23.08 -17.84
CA GLY A 291 -16.77 21.84 -17.57
C GLY A 291 -15.51 21.64 -18.42
N ASP A 292 -15.45 22.23 -19.61
CA ASP A 292 -14.32 22.10 -20.55
C ASP A 292 -12.94 22.38 -19.90
N PRO A 293 -12.71 23.50 -19.18
CA PRO A 293 -11.41 23.75 -18.54
C PRO A 293 -11.11 22.76 -17.41
N VAL A 294 -12.12 22.19 -16.77
CA VAL A 294 -11.95 21.19 -15.71
C VAL A 294 -11.55 19.84 -16.33
N GLN A 295 -12.14 19.49 -17.47
CA GLN A 295 -11.77 18.31 -18.27
C GLN A 295 -10.32 18.42 -18.77
N GLU A 296 -9.92 19.57 -19.30
CA GLU A 296 -8.53 19.80 -19.73
C GLU A 296 -7.52 19.63 -18.58
N ASP A 297 -7.85 20.13 -17.39
CA ASP A 297 -6.99 20.00 -16.22
C ASP A 297 -6.95 18.55 -15.69
N LEU A 298 -8.05 17.79 -15.79
CA LEU A 298 -8.10 16.36 -15.49
C LEU A 298 -7.17 15.57 -16.42
N GLU A 299 -7.27 15.79 -17.73
CA GLU A 299 -6.42 15.13 -18.73
C GLU A 299 -4.95 15.53 -18.56
N ARG A 300 -4.68 16.81 -18.28
CA ARG A 300 -3.33 17.29 -17.96
C ARG A 300 -2.77 16.57 -16.74
N ALA A 301 -3.55 16.40 -15.67
CA ALA A 301 -3.11 15.70 -14.47
C ALA A 301 -2.71 14.25 -14.77
N VAL A 302 -3.45 13.56 -15.64
CA VAL A 302 -3.10 12.20 -16.09
C VAL A 302 -1.77 12.19 -16.87
N ARG A 303 -1.60 13.10 -17.83
CA ARG A 303 -0.34 13.23 -18.59
C ARG A 303 0.85 13.50 -17.66
N GLU A 304 0.68 14.39 -16.68
CA GLU A 304 1.70 14.69 -15.69
C GLU A 304 1.99 13.51 -14.74
N GLY A 305 0.98 12.73 -14.37
CA GLY A 305 1.14 11.50 -13.61
C GLY A 305 2.09 10.51 -14.29
N VAL A 306 1.98 10.37 -15.61
CA VAL A 306 2.89 9.54 -16.40
C VAL A 306 4.27 10.18 -16.55
N GLU A 307 4.33 11.44 -17.00
CA GLU A 307 5.58 12.08 -17.42
C GLU A 307 6.45 12.54 -16.24
N LYS A 308 5.82 13.18 -15.25
CA LYS A 308 6.51 13.75 -14.08
C LYS A 308 6.63 12.73 -12.95
N TRP A 309 5.55 12.01 -12.65
CA TRP A 309 5.49 11.10 -11.50
C TRP A 309 5.86 9.65 -11.83
N LYS A 310 5.84 9.27 -13.11
CA LYS A 310 6.06 7.90 -13.59
C LYS A 310 5.16 6.88 -12.90
N ASP A 311 3.93 7.30 -12.61
CA ASP A 311 2.95 6.52 -11.88
C ASP A 311 2.26 5.50 -12.82
N PRO A 312 2.28 4.20 -12.50
CA PRO A 312 1.58 3.19 -13.29
C PRO A 312 0.06 3.37 -13.33
N GLU A 313 -0.56 3.89 -12.28
CA GLU A 313 -2.00 4.18 -12.26
C GLU A 313 -2.33 5.30 -13.28
N ALA A 314 -1.46 6.30 -13.42
CA ALA A 314 -1.63 7.33 -14.44
C ALA A 314 -1.53 6.76 -15.86
N ALA A 315 -0.68 5.73 -16.07
CA ALA A 315 -0.57 5.07 -17.36
C ALA A 315 -1.85 4.32 -17.72
N HIS A 316 -2.55 3.73 -16.74
CA HIS A 316 -3.87 3.15 -16.94
C HIS A 316 -4.87 4.20 -17.41
N GLU A 317 -5.01 5.30 -16.67
CA GLU A 317 -5.96 6.37 -17.00
C GLU A 317 -5.65 7.00 -18.38
N LEU A 318 -4.37 7.19 -18.72
CA LEU A 318 -3.97 7.75 -20.02
C LEU A 318 -4.38 6.88 -21.20
N LEU A 319 -4.38 5.55 -21.02
CA LEU A 319 -4.80 4.60 -22.06
C LEU A 319 -6.31 4.61 -22.31
N LEU A 320 -7.11 5.10 -21.35
CA LEU A 320 -8.56 5.22 -21.47
C LEU A 320 -8.99 6.52 -22.18
N LEU A 321 -8.11 7.53 -22.21
CA LEU A 321 -8.42 8.80 -22.86
C LEU A 321 -8.51 8.64 -24.39
N PRO A 322 -9.58 9.15 -25.02
CA PRO A 322 -9.77 9.02 -26.46
C PRO A 322 -8.72 9.84 -27.21
N ASN A 323 -8.17 9.26 -28.28
CA ASN A 323 -7.21 9.91 -29.19
C ASN A 323 -5.86 10.37 -28.59
N GLU A 324 -5.59 10.11 -27.30
CA GLU A 324 -4.31 10.44 -26.66
C GLU A 324 -3.19 9.45 -27.04
N VAL A 325 -3.52 8.16 -27.16
CA VAL A 325 -2.54 7.11 -27.43
C VAL A 325 -2.94 6.28 -28.64
N LYS A 326 -2.13 6.36 -29.70
CA LYS A 326 -2.29 5.48 -30.87
C LYS A 326 -2.02 4.02 -30.48
N LYS A 327 -3.00 3.13 -30.64
CA LYS A 327 -2.86 1.70 -30.32
C LYS A 327 -1.69 1.07 -31.08
N PHE A 328 -1.01 0.12 -30.42
CA PHE A 328 0.17 -0.60 -30.92
C PHE A 328 1.40 0.23 -31.30
N SER A 329 1.38 1.54 -31.06
CA SER A 329 2.59 2.36 -31.09
C SER A 329 3.55 1.99 -29.96
N ASP A 330 4.82 2.37 -30.07
CA ASP A 330 5.80 2.17 -28.99
C ASP A 330 5.35 2.83 -27.68
N ARG A 331 4.66 3.98 -27.77
CA ARG A 331 4.08 4.66 -26.61
C ARG A 331 2.99 3.82 -25.95
N TRP A 332 2.10 3.23 -26.75
CA TRP A 332 1.04 2.34 -26.25
C TRP A 332 1.65 1.12 -25.54
N VAL A 333 2.64 0.46 -26.14
CA VAL A 333 3.32 -0.70 -25.55
C VAL A 333 3.97 -0.32 -24.22
N SER A 334 4.64 0.84 -24.16
CA SER A 334 5.27 1.33 -22.93
C SER A 334 4.26 1.58 -21.81
N LEU A 335 3.14 2.24 -22.10
CA LEU A 335 2.11 2.55 -21.10
C LEU A 335 1.38 1.28 -20.64
N MET A 336 1.03 0.40 -21.57
CA MET A 336 0.45 -0.90 -21.27
C MET A 336 1.37 -1.71 -20.36
N THR A 337 2.69 -1.72 -20.64
CA THR A 337 3.67 -2.41 -19.81
C THR A 337 3.72 -1.84 -18.40
N MET A 338 3.76 -0.51 -18.26
CA MET A 338 3.73 0.14 -16.94
C MET A 338 2.49 -0.28 -16.13
N SER A 339 1.29 -0.18 -16.73
CA SER A 339 0.05 -0.53 -16.05
C SER A 339 -0.09 -2.04 -15.80
N ALA A 340 0.42 -2.89 -16.69
CA ALA A 340 0.45 -4.34 -16.48
C ALA A 340 1.36 -4.73 -15.32
N MET A 341 2.52 -4.07 -15.18
CA MET A 341 3.45 -4.27 -14.05
C MET A 341 2.86 -3.84 -12.70
N ASP A 342 1.89 -2.94 -12.70
CA ASP A 342 1.12 -2.55 -11.50
C ASP A 342 0.07 -3.59 -11.09
N GLY A 343 -0.20 -4.57 -11.97
CA GLY A 343 -1.14 -5.67 -11.71
C GLY A 343 -2.40 -5.64 -12.57
N SER A 344 -2.47 -4.80 -13.62
CA SER A 344 -3.62 -4.83 -14.55
C SER A 344 -3.63 -6.12 -15.39
N GLY A 345 -4.49 -7.06 -15.02
CA GLY A 345 -4.70 -8.31 -15.76
C GLY A 345 -5.21 -8.09 -17.18
N GLU A 346 -6.08 -7.10 -17.41
CA GLU A 346 -6.55 -6.74 -18.76
C GLU A 346 -5.39 -6.30 -19.66
N HIS A 347 -4.53 -5.41 -19.16
CA HIS A 347 -3.40 -4.92 -19.93
C HIS A 347 -2.34 -6.00 -20.16
N CYS A 348 -2.17 -6.96 -19.24
CA CYS A 348 -1.37 -8.17 -19.48
C CYS A 348 -1.92 -8.97 -20.67
N VAL A 349 -3.24 -9.17 -20.77
CA VAL A 349 -3.85 -9.87 -21.92
C VAL A 349 -3.61 -9.09 -23.22
N ARG A 350 -3.84 -7.78 -23.23
CA ARG A 350 -3.64 -6.96 -24.45
C ARG A 350 -2.17 -6.97 -24.92
N LEU A 351 -1.22 -6.89 -24.00
CA LEU A 351 0.21 -7.04 -24.30
C LEU A 351 0.55 -8.44 -24.82
N ALA A 352 -0.04 -9.47 -24.22
CA ALA A 352 0.14 -10.84 -24.67
C ALA A 352 -0.28 -10.98 -26.14
N LEU A 353 -1.50 -10.55 -26.48
CA LEU A 353 -2.02 -10.62 -27.85
C LEU A 353 -1.14 -9.85 -28.85
N TYR A 354 -0.72 -8.64 -28.50
CA TYR A 354 0.19 -7.85 -29.32
C TYR A 354 1.50 -8.58 -29.61
N HIS A 355 2.18 -9.11 -28.58
CA HIS A 355 3.44 -9.82 -28.75
C HIS A 355 3.29 -11.17 -29.44
N LEU A 356 2.23 -11.92 -29.13
CA LEU A 356 1.93 -13.20 -29.76
C LEU A 356 1.72 -13.04 -31.28
N ALA A 357 0.94 -12.05 -31.70
CA ALA A 357 0.77 -11.73 -33.11
C ALA A 357 2.08 -11.27 -33.77
N ARG A 358 2.77 -10.29 -33.17
CA ARG A 358 4.02 -9.73 -33.71
C ARG A 358 5.10 -10.79 -33.90
N ASP A 359 5.22 -11.69 -32.92
CA ASP A 359 6.26 -12.70 -32.87
C ASP A 359 5.87 -14.00 -33.63
N GLY A 360 4.67 -14.07 -34.20
CA GLY A 360 4.24 -15.14 -35.12
C GLY A 360 3.57 -16.34 -34.48
N TRP A 361 3.08 -16.21 -33.25
CA TRP A 361 2.30 -17.26 -32.58
C TRP A 361 0.87 -17.36 -33.09
N LEU A 362 0.28 -16.25 -33.50
CA LEU A 362 -1.11 -16.18 -33.96
C LEU A 362 -1.19 -15.92 -35.47
N SER A 363 -2.25 -16.44 -36.10
CA SER A 363 -2.66 -16.12 -37.48
C SER A 363 -3.55 -14.88 -37.57
N HIS A 364 -3.73 -14.17 -36.46
CA HIS A 364 -4.64 -13.02 -36.35
C HIS A 364 -4.10 -12.08 -35.29
N HIS A 365 -4.48 -10.81 -35.39
CA HIS A 365 -4.18 -9.77 -34.40
C HIS A 365 -5.35 -8.81 -34.29
N LEU A 366 -5.38 -8.05 -33.20
CA LEU A 366 -6.30 -6.93 -33.05
C LEU A 366 -5.74 -5.72 -33.81
N ASP A 367 -6.58 -5.04 -34.58
CA ASP A 367 -6.26 -3.77 -35.23
C ASP A 367 -6.57 -2.57 -34.32
N GLU A 368 -6.34 -1.34 -34.81
CA GLU A 368 -6.51 -0.11 -34.03
C GLU A 368 -7.96 0.07 -33.51
N ASN A 369 -8.94 -0.64 -34.10
CA ASN A 369 -10.34 -0.63 -33.71
C ASN A 369 -10.73 -1.80 -32.79
N ASP A 370 -9.76 -2.59 -32.31
CA ASP A 370 -9.98 -3.87 -31.62
C ASP A 370 -10.74 -4.90 -32.48
N GLU A 371 -10.61 -4.83 -33.82
CA GLU A 371 -11.14 -5.84 -34.74
C GLU A 371 -10.07 -6.89 -35.07
N TRP A 372 -10.49 -8.15 -35.24
CA TRP A 372 -9.59 -9.24 -35.59
C TRP A 372 -9.25 -9.21 -37.08
N VAL A 373 -7.95 -9.16 -37.37
CA VAL A 373 -7.42 -9.15 -38.74
C VAL A 373 -6.44 -10.30 -38.92
N ALA A 374 -6.66 -11.08 -39.98
CA ALA A 374 -5.81 -12.21 -40.35
C ALA A 374 -4.38 -11.73 -40.70
N VAL A 375 -3.40 -12.54 -40.34
CA VAL A 375 -1.97 -12.32 -40.61
C VAL A 375 -1.38 -13.62 -41.11
N ASP A 376 -0.50 -13.53 -42.10
CA ASP A 376 0.23 -14.69 -42.61
C ASP A 376 1.00 -15.35 -41.47
N ARG A 377 0.71 -16.65 -41.22
CA ARG A 377 1.43 -17.43 -40.22
C ARG A 377 2.90 -17.49 -40.58
N LYS A 378 3.76 -17.05 -39.65
CA LYS A 378 5.20 -17.28 -39.74
C LYS A 378 5.48 -18.74 -39.42
N GLU A 379 6.46 -19.34 -40.09
CA GLU A 379 6.78 -20.77 -39.91
C GLU A 379 7.20 -21.12 -38.48
N LYS A 380 7.80 -20.17 -37.72
CA LYS A 380 8.17 -20.34 -36.32
C LYS A 380 8.03 -19.05 -35.50
N PRO A 381 7.59 -19.15 -34.24
CA PRO A 381 7.52 -18.01 -33.34
C PRO A 381 8.91 -17.50 -32.95
N LYS A 382 9.07 -16.19 -32.84
CA LYS A 382 10.36 -15.52 -32.64
C LYS A 382 10.75 -15.30 -31.16
N SER A 383 9.79 -15.30 -30.23
CA SER A 383 9.99 -14.86 -28.85
C SER A 383 8.88 -15.36 -27.93
N TRP A 384 9.18 -15.61 -26.65
CA TRP A 384 8.23 -16.08 -25.63
C TRP A 384 7.51 -14.97 -24.86
N VAL A 385 7.85 -13.70 -25.10
CA VAL A 385 7.30 -12.55 -24.33
C VAL A 385 5.77 -12.55 -24.30
N GLY A 386 5.11 -12.86 -25.43
CA GLY A 386 3.65 -12.95 -25.47
C GLY A 386 3.07 -14.10 -24.63
N ILE A 387 3.77 -15.23 -24.54
CA ILE A 387 3.40 -16.38 -23.69
C ILE A 387 3.53 -16.01 -22.22
N GLU A 388 4.60 -15.30 -21.85
CA GLU A 388 4.84 -14.85 -20.48
C GLU A 388 3.76 -13.87 -20.01
N TRP A 389 3.39 -12.88 -20.82
CA TRP A 389 2.29 -11.95 -20.51
C TRP A 389 0.94 -12.66 -20.39
N LEU A 390 0.67 -13.67 -21.22
CA LEU A 390 -0.55 -14.45 -21.11
C LEU A 390 -0.58 -15.25 -19.80
N GLY A 391 0.54 -15.86 -19.43
CA GLY A 391 0.69 -16.57 -18.16
C GLY A 391 0.48 -15.64 -16.95
N LEU A 392 1.10 -14.44 -16.98
CA LEU A 392 0.92 -13.44 -15.93
C LEU A 392 -0.54 -12.97 -15.83
N SER A 393 -1.21 -12.78 -16.96
CA SER A 393 -2.63 -12.41 -16.97
C SER A 393 -3.54 -13.47 -16.35
N ALA A 394 -3.18 -14.75 -16.46
CA ALA A 394 -3.88 -15.85 -15.80
C ALA A 394 -3.60 -15.85 -14.28
N ALA A 395 -2.33 -15.66 -13.91
CA ALA A 395 -1.92 -15.65 -12.50
C ALA A 395 -2.59 -14.51 -11.70
N LEU A 396 -2.70 -13.32 -12.30
CA LEU A 396 -3.34 -12.14 -11.72
C LEU A 396 -4.87 -12.24 -11.62
N GLU A 397 -5.51 -13.21 -12.27
CA GLU A 397 -6.96 -13.41 -12.22
C GLU A 397 -7.38 -14.06 -10.91
N ASN A 398 -7.67 -13.25 -9.89
CA ASN A 398 -8.02 -13.73 -8.55
C ASN A 398 -9.53 -13.73 -8.28
N GLY A 399 -10.37 -13.30 -9.23
CA GLY A 399 -11.81 -13.14 -9.03
C GLY A 399 -12.65 -14.27 -9.65
N ASN A 400 -12.12 -14.91 -10.70
CA ASN A 400 -12.91 -15.85 -11.49
C ASN A 400 -12.09 -17.09 -11.93
N ALA A 401 -12.32 -18.22 -11.27
CA ALA A 401 -11.69 -19.50 -11.58
C ALA A 401 -11.88 -19.95 -13.04
N SER A 402 -13.02 -19.64 -13.66
CA SER A 402 -13.26 -19.96 -15.08
C SER A 402 -12.33 -19.17 -16.00
N ILE A 403 -12.22 -17.87 -15.79
CA ILE A 403 -11.37 -17.00 -16.62
C ILE A 403 -9.90 -17.38 -16.45
N LYS A 404 -9.44 -17.62 -15.20
CA LYS A 404 -8.09 -18.11 -14.93
C LYS A 404 -7.81 -19.42 -15.68
N THR A 405 -8.69 -20.41 -15.52
CA THR A 405 -8.54 -21.74 -16.16
C THR A 405 -8.50 -21.62 -17.68
N LYS A 406 -9.40 -20.82 -18.27
CA LYS A 406 -9.43 -20.58 -19.72
C LYS A 406 -8.16 -19.91 -20.23
N ARG A 407 -7.59 -18.94 -19.50
CA ARG A 407 -6.32 -18.30 -19.89
C ARG A 407 -5.15 -19.29 -19.88
N TYR A 408 -5.03 -20.14 -18.85
CA TYR A 408 -4.00 -21.19 -18.81
C TYR A 408 -4.20 -22.25 -19.90
N LEU A 409 -5.44 -22.70 -20.11
CA LEU A 409 -5.77 -23.65 -21.17
C LEU A 409 -5.42 -23.08 -22.55
N ARG A 410 -5.71 -21.79 -22.78
CA ARG A 410 -5.38 -21.11 -24.03
C ARG A 410 -3.88 -21.10 -24.28
N LEU A 411 -3.09 -20.81 -23.25
CA LEU A 411 -1.64 -20.84 -23.31
C LEU A 411 -1.15 -22.25 -23.68
N ALA A 412 -1.67 -23.28 -23.01
CA ALA A 412 -1.33 -24.68 -23.29
C ALA A 412 -1.67 -25.08 -24.74
N LEU A 413 -2.87 -24.71 -25.23
CA LEU A 413 -3.31 -24.98 -26.61
C LEU A 413 -2.40 -24.30 -27.63
N LEU A 414 -2.05 -23.04 -27.40
CA LEU A 414 -1.15 -22.29 -28.27
C LEU A 414 0.24 -22.95 -28.34
N LEU A 415 0.77 -23.44 -27.22
CA LEU A 415 2.02 -24.18 -27.23
C LEU A 415 1.91 -25.49 -28.04
N ARG A 416 0.82 -26.23 -27.89
CA ARG A 416 0.59 -27.45 -28.67
C ARG A 416 0.50 -27.19 -30.17
N GLU A 417 -0.22 -26.16 -30.59
CA GLU A 417 -0.35 -25.78 -32.00
C GLU A 417 1.02 -25.56 -32.68
N HIS A 418 2.03 -25.17 -31.88
CA HIS A 418 3.41 -24.94 -32.33
C HIS A 418 4.36 -26.10 -32.01
N GLY A 419 3.83 -27.29 -31.72
CA GLY A 419 4.62 -28.51 -31.48
C GLY A 419 5.24 -28.63 -30.08
N LEU A 420 4.85 -27.75 -29.14
CA LEU A 420 5.36 -27.69 -27.76
C LEU A 420 4.39 -28.33 -26.76
N ALA A 421 3.81 -29.47 -27.13
CA ALA A 421 2.77 -30.14 -26.35
C ALA A 421 3.25 -30.62 -24.98
N LYS A 422 4.56 -30.90 -24.80
CA LYS A 422 5.11 -31.34 -23.52
C LYS A 422 5.30 -30.17 -22.56
N GLU A 423 5.75 -29.04 -23.07
CA GLU A 423 5.92 -27.79 -22.33
C GLU A 423 4.56 -27.24 -21.85
N ALA A 424 3.50 -27.48 -22.63
CA ALA A 424 2.13 -27.11 -22.29
C ALA A 424 1.62 -27.75 -20.98
N LEU A 425 2.05 -28.97 -20.64
CA LEU A 425 1.59 -29.69 -19.46
C LEU A 425 1.92 -28.97 -18.15
N LEU A 426 3.05 -28.25 -18.11
CA LEU A 426 3.44 -27.47 -16.93
C LEU A 426 2.36 -26.44 -16.56
N TRP A 427 1.69 -25.86 -17.55
CA TRP A 427 0.66 -24.84 -17.32
C TRP A 427 -0.62 -25.39 -16.70
N PHE A 428 -0.94 -26.67 -16.90
CA PHE A 428 -2.03 -27.32 -16.15
C PHE A 428 -1.70 -27.46 -14.67
N SER A 429 -0.46 -27.84 -14.36
CA SER A 429 -0.01 -27.91 -12.97
C SER A 429 0.00 -26.53 -12.29
N THR A 430 0.46 -25.48 -13.00
CA THR A 430 0.42 -24.09 -12.52
C THR A 430 -1.02 -23.63 -12.28
N ALA A 431 -1.93 -23.88 -13.23
CA ALA A 431 -3.33 -23.52 -13.11
C ALA A 431 -3.99 -24.14 -11.86
N LYS A 432 -3.72 -25.42 -11.60
CA LYS A 432 -4.24 -26.12 -10.42
C LYS A 432 -3.68 -25.55 -9.12
N SER A 433 -2.37 -25.28 -9.05
CA SER A 433 -1.75 -24.64 -7.88
C SER A 433 -2.38 -23.28 -7.61
N ASP A 434 -2.49 -22.43 -8.63
CA ASP A 434 -3.07 -21.09 -8.50
C ASP A 434 -4.52 -21.12 -8.01
N LEU A 435 -5.36 -22.01 -8.55
CA LEU A 435 -6.76 -22.16 -8.13
C LEU A 435 -6.86 -22.54 -6.64
N GLN A 436 -5.98 -23.43 -6.18
CA GLN A 436 -5.92 -23.91 -4.80
C GLN A 436 -5.35 -22.84 -3.86
N ASP A 437 -4.19 -22.27 -4.20
CA ASP A 437 -3.47 -21.28 -3.40
C ASP A 437 -4.31 -20.00 -3.20
N GLN A 438 -5.08 -19.62 -4.21
CA GLN A 438 -5.95 -18.44 -4.15
C GLN A 438 -7.36 -18.75 -3.63
N CYS A 439 -7.70 -20.03 -3.38
CA CYS A 439 -9.00 -20.46 -2.87
C CYS A 439 -10.21 -20.01 -3.73
N ILE A 440 -10.04 -19.91 -5.05
CA ILE A 440 -11.09 -19.40 -5.97
C ILE A 440 -11.93 -20.50 -6.62
N ASP A 441 -11.58 -21.78 -6.39
CA ASP A 441 -12.33 -22.96 -6.83
C ASP A 441 -12.65 -23.88 -5.63
N PRO A 442 -13.55 -23.48 -4.72
CA PRO A 442 -13.80 -24.20 -3.47
C PRO A 442 -14.42 -25.59 -3.68
N ASP A 443 -15.16 -25.78 -4.77
CA ASP A 443 -15.82 -27.05 -5.10
C ASP A 443 -14.92 -27.97 -5.94
N GLY A 444 -13.71 -27.54 -6.29
CA GLY A 444 -12.75 -28.31 -7.12
C GLY A 444 -13.20 -28.52 -8.57
N LYS A 445 -14.26 -27.86 -9.01
CA LYS A 445 -14.87 -28.07 -10.33
C LYS A 445 -13.90 -27.76 -11.48
N TRP A 446 -13.14 -26.67 -11.36
CA TRP A 446 -12.20 -26.26 -12.39
C TRP A 446 -10.91 -27.05 -12.36
N VAL A 447 -10.47 -27.48 -11.17
CA VAL A 447 -9.38 -28.46 -11.02
C VAL A 447 -9.75 -29.78 -11.70
N ASP A 448 -10.94 -30.31 -11.46
CA ASP A 448 -11.44 -31.54 -12.11
C ASP A 448 -11.56 -31.38 -13.63
N TYR A 449 -11.98 -30.20 -14.09
CA TYR A 449 -12.03 -29.88 -15.52
C TYR A 449 -10.63 -29.90 -16.16
N ILE A 450 -9.63 -29.30 -15.51
CA ILE A 450 -8.24 -29.33 -15.97
C ILE A 450 -7.72 -30.77 -16.00
N ASP A 451 -7.99 -31.58 -14.97
CA ASP A 451 -7.58 -32.98 -14.90
C ASP A 451 -8.22 -33.83 -16.02
N GLY A 452 -9.49 -33.58 -16.32
CA GLY A 452 -10.17 -34.20 -17.47
C GLY A 452 -9.51 -33.83 -18.78
N PHE A 453 -9.16 -32.56 -18.96
CA PHE A 453 -8.49 -32.07 -20.16
C PHE A 453 -7.06 -32.66 -20.30
N GLU A 454 -6.30 -32.67 -19.22
CA GLU A 454 -4.93 -33.19 -19.16
C GLU A 454 -4.88 -34.68 -19.51
N LYS A 455 -5.84 -35.48 -19.02
CA LYS A 455 -5.96 -36.92 -19.36
C LYS A 455 -6.13 -37.18 -20.86
N HIS A 456 -6.77 -36.27 -21.57
CA HIS A 456 -7.01 -36.37 -23.00
C HIS A 456 -6.07 -35.48 -23.83
N TRP A 457 -5.00 -34.95 -23.23
CA TRP A 457 -4.14 -33.96 -23.86
C TRP A 457 -3.48 -34.43 -25.15
N PHE A 458 -3.15 -35.71 -25.29
CA PHE A 458 -2.56 -36.25 -26.53
C PHE A 458 -3.59 -36.86 -27.50
N ASN A 459 -4.88 -36.66 -27.24
CA ASN A 459 -5.95 -37.01 -28.18
C ASN A 459 -6.27 -35.78 -29.06
N ASP A 460 -5.92 -35.86 -30.35
CA ASP A 460 -6.15 -34.76 -31.31
C ASP A 460 -7.63 -34.46 -31.51
N GLU A 461 -8.48 -35.48 -31.67
CA GLU A 461 -9.92 -35.31 -31.90
C GLU A 461 -10.60 -34.61 -30.71
N PHE A 462 -10.26 -35.01 -29.49
CA PHE A 462 -10.79 -34.38 -28.27
C PHE A 462 -10.41 -32.91 -28.16
N VAL A 463 -9.15 -32.57 -28.46
CA VAL A 463 -8.65 -31.21 -28.26
C VAL A 463 -9.05 -30.27 -29.39
N THR A 464 -9.09 -30.72 -30.65
CA THR A 464 -9.63 -29.92 -31.75
C THR A 464 -11.07 -29.51 -31.47
N ARG A 465 -11.93 -30.48 -31.08
CA ARG A 465 -13.33 -30.21 -30.72
C ARG A 465 -13.46 -29.27 -29.51
N SER A 466 -12.63 -29.44 -28.49
CA SER A 466 -12.67 -28.60 -27.29
C SER A 466 -12.07 -27.20 -27.51
N SER A 467 -11.20 -27.04 -28.50
CA SER A 467 -10.59 -25.76 -28.88
C SER A 467 -11.56 -24.84 -29.63
N GLU A 468 -12.45 -25.42 -30.45
CA GLU A 468 -13.53 -24.70 -31.15
C GLU A 468 -14.56 -24.13 -30.16
N ASP A 469 -14.91 -24.89 -29.11
CA ASP A 469 -15.92 -24.47 -28.11
C ASP A 469 -15.41 -23.46 -27.06
N ASN A 470 -14.09 -23.31 -26.89
CA ASN A 470 -13.48 -22.53 -25.80
C ASN A 470 -12.55 -21.39 -26.27
N TRP A 471 -12.61 -21.05 -27.55
CA TRP A 471 -11.77 -19.99 -28.10
C TRP A 471 -12.20 -18.60 -27.61
N PHE A 472 -11.34 -17.91 -26.88
CA PHE A 472 -11.63 -16.58 -26.32
C PHE A 472 -11.40 -15.44 -27.35
N LEU A 473 -11.02 -15.74 -28.59
CA LEU A 473 -10.46 -14.74 -29.53
C LEU A 473 -11.03 -14.79 -30.95
N GLU A 474 -12.09 -15.54 -31.20
CA GLU A 474 -12.87 -15.42 -32.44
C GLU A 474 -14.27 -15.01 -32.00
N PRO A 475 -14.86 -13.97 -32.59
CA PRO A 475 -16.31 -13.90 -32.51
C PRO A 475 -16.82 -15.21 -33.10
N ASP A 476 -17.83 -15.83 -32.46
CA ASP A 476 -18.74 -16.72 -33.17
C ASP A 476 -18.95 -16.10 -34.56
N GLU A 477 -18.47 -16.74 -35.63
CA GLU A 477 -18.71 -16.22 -36.99
C GLU A 477 -20.22 -16.01 -37.21
N ASP A 478 -21.03 -16.80 -36.48
CA ASP A 478 -22.47 -16.69 -36.37
C ASP A 478 -22.98 -15.42 -35.65
N LYS A 479 -22.28 -14.90 -34.63
CA LYS A 479 -22.65 -13.62 -33.98
C LYS A 479 -22.21 -12.42 -34.80
N ALA A 480 -21.05 -12.48 -35.45
CA ALA A 480 -20.58 -11.44 -36.37
C ALA A 480 -21.47 -11.35 -37.63
N LYS A 481 -21.88 -12.48 -38.22
CA LYS A 481 -22.89 -12.53 -39.29
C LYS A 481 -24.26 -12.01 -38.83
N LYS A 482 -24.75 -12.43 -37.66
CA LYS A 482 -26.05 -11.95 -37.12
C LYS A 482 -26.02 -10.46 -36.78
N ALA A 483 -24.90 -9.90 -36.34
CA ALA A 483 -24.73 -8.47 -36.13
C ALA A 483 -24.70 -7.69 -37.46
N SER A 484 -23.97 -8.19 -38.46
CA SER A 484 -23.93 -7.66 -39.82
C SER A 484 -25.30 -7.67 -40.51
N GLU A 485 -26.07 -8.75 -40.36
CA GLU A 485 -27.43 -8.87 -40.88
C GLU A 485 -28.43 -7.97 -40.14
N ARG A 486 -28.29 -7.79 -38.82
CA ARG A 486 -29.07 -6.81 -38.05
C ARG A 486 -28.78 -5.38 -38.51
N SER A 487 -27.52 -5.04 -38.75
CA SER A 487 -27.13 -3.70 -39.24
C SER A 487 -27.57 -3.44 -40.70
N LYS A 488 -27.67 -4.48 -41.54
CA LYS A 488 -28.27 -4.37 -42.89
C LYS A 488 -29.79 -4.19 -42.85
N LYS A 489 -30.49 -4.83 -41.91
CA LYS A 489 -31.94 -4.62 -41.70
C LYS A 489 -32.29 -3.23 -41.16
N ILE A 490 -31.39 -2.58 -40.44
CA ILE A 490 -31.62 -1.21 -39.93
C ILE A 490 -31.38 -0.15 -41.03
N LYS A 491 -30.58 -0.45 -42.05
CA LYS A 491 -30.28 0.47 -43.17
C LYS A 491 -31.25 0.38 -44.35
N ASN A 492 -32.09 -0.65 -44.42
CA ASN A 492 -33.23 -0.70 -45.34
C ASN A 492 -34.53 -0.79 -44.53
N PRO A 493 -35.07 0.35 -44.07
CA PRO A 493 -36.49 0.42 -43.78
C PRO A 493 -37.24 0.48 -45.12
N ASP A 494 -38.14 -0.47 -45.34
CA ASP A 494 -39.34 -0.15 -46.11
C ASP A 494 -40.18 0.89 -45.34
#